data_AF-A0A962R3F1-F1
#
_entry.id   AF-A0A962R3F1-F1
#
_cell.length_a   1.000
_cell.length_b   1.000
_cell.length_c   1.000
_cell.angle_alpha   90.00
_cell.angle_beta   90.00
_cell.angle_gamma   90.00
#
_symmetry.space_group_name_H-M   'P 1'
#
loop_
_entity.id
_entity.type
_entity.pdbx_description
1 polymer ?
#
loop_
_entity_poly.entity_id
_entity_poly.type
_entity_poly.pdbx_seq_one_letter_code
_entity_poly.pdbx_strand_id
1 'polypeptide(L)'
;MNCCFTVLDNEALLHLEGPDTLTFLQGQLTCDTRKLSSEQALPGLYCTPQGRVICDFLLLQLAPGHVALRLRSELRADSAATLAKYIVFSKSRLLADDDDWRLVGCWGPG
;
A
#
# COMPACT_ATOMS: atom_id res chain seq x y z
N MET A 1 9.77 -21.48 23.78
CA MET A 1 10.21 -20.44 22.84
C MET A 1 9.19 -19.34 22.90
N ASN A 2 9.59 -18.11 23.20
CA ASN A 2 8.66 -16.98 23.33
C ASN A 2 8.74 -16.14 22.05
N CYS A 3 7.62 -16.03 21.35
CA CYS A 3 7.42 -15.01 20.33
C CYS A 3 6.93 -13.72 21.00
N CYS A 4 7.32 -12.59 20.42
CA CYS A 4 6.89 -11.26 20.83
C CYS A 4 6.05 -10.64 19.71
N PHE A 5 5.12 -9.76 20.08
CA PHE A 5 4.40 -8.95 19.11
C PHE A 5 4.19 -7.53 19.63
N THR A 6 3.97 -6.59 18.71
CA THR A 6 3.62 -5.19 19.02
C THR A 6 2.68 -4.63 17.97
N VAL A 7 1.76 -3.77 18.40
CA VAL A 7 0.98 -2.97 17.46
C VAL A 7 1.90 -1.96 16.79
N LEU A 8 1.66 -1.71 15.49
CA LEU A 8 2.40 -0.77 14.67
C LEU A 8 1.54 0.48 14.42
N ASP A 9 1.27 1.25 15.47
CA ASP A 9 0.33 2.39 15.44
C ASP A 9 0.78 3.55 14.51
N ASN A 10 2.07 3.61 14.19
CA ASN A 10 2.64 4.62 13.28
C ASN A 10 2.61 4.18 11.81
N GLU A 11 1.92 3.08 11.51
CA GLU A 11 1.74 2.55 10.18
C GLU A 11 0.26 2.40 9.85
N ALA A 12 -0.07 2.51 8.58
CA ALA A 12 -1.43 2.35 8.09
C ALA A 12 -1.43 1.62 6.74
N LEU A 13 -2.62 1.15 6.36
CA LEU A 13 -2.89 0.60 5.04
C LEU A 13 -3.68 1.63 4.22
N LEU A 14 -3.26 1.84 2.99
CA LEU A 14 -4.05 2.52 1.96
C LEU A 14 -4.53 1.47 0.96
N HIS A 15 -5.83 1.19 1.01
CA HIS A 15 -6.45 0.11 0.25
C HIS A 15 -6.88 0.58 -1.14
N LEU A 16 -6.65 -0.27 -2.13
CA LEU A 16 -7.13 -0.09 -3.50
C LEU A 16 -7.78 -1.38 -3.99
N GLU A 17 -8.94 -1.24 -4.64
CA GLU A 17 -9.70 -2.37 -5.17
C GLU A 17 -10.15 -2.13 -6.61
N GLY A 18 -10.14 -3.19 -7.41
CA GLY A 18 -10.69 -3.19 -8.75
C GLY A 18 -9.77 -3.87 -9.77
N PRO A 19 -10.32 -4.28 -10.92
CA PRO A 19 -9.61 -5.05 -11.93
C PRO A 19 -8.38 -4.34 -12.53
N ASP A 20 -8.37 -3.00 -12.55
CA ASP A 20 -7.27 -2.23 -13.15
C ASP A 20 -6.21 -1.77 -12.14
N THR A 21 -6.35 -2.16 -10.86
CA THR A 21 -5.57 -1.59 -9.76
C THR A 21 -4.06 -1.71 -9.96
N LEU A 22 -3.56 -2.91 -10.29
CA LEU A 22 -2.13 -3.12 -10.50
C LEU A 22 -1.59 -2.40 -11.74
N THR A 23 -2.40 -2.34 -12.81
CA THR A 23 -2.07 -1.61 -14.05
C THR A 23 -1.99 -0.11 -13.78
N PHE A 24 -2.93 0.44 -13.01
CA PHE A 24 -2.90 1.82 -12.56
C PHE A 24 -1.64 2.09 -11.72
N LEU A 25 -1.39 1.28 -10.69
CA LEU A 25 -0.26 1.44 -9.78
C LEU A 25 1.10 1.28 -10.49
N GLN A 26 1.20 0.46 -11.54
CA GLN A 26 2.41 0.32 -12.35
C GLN A 26 2.87 1.66 -12.95
N GLY A 27 1.93 2.58 -13.23
CA GLY A 27 2.22 3.91 -13.74
C GLY A 27 2.41 4.98 -12.66
N GLN A 28 2.18 4.65 -11.39
CA GLN A 28 2.27 5.60 -10.26
C GLN A 28 3.48 5.32 -9.35
N LEU A 29 3.86 4.06 -9.21
CA LEU A 29 4.83 3.59 -8.25
C LEU A 29 6.18 3.27 -8.89
N THR A 30 7.27 3.33 -8.11
CA THR A 30 8.61 3.00 -8.63
C THR A 30 8.88 1.50 -8.77
N CYS A 31 8.10 0.64 -8.09
CA CYS A 31 8.26 -0.81 -8.14
C CYS A 31 7.53 -1.43 -9.34
N ASP A 32 8.02 -2.58 -9.82
CA ASP A 32 7.34 -3.36 -10.85
C ASP A 32 6.20 -4.19 -10.24
N THR A 33 4.96 -3.69 -10.32
CA THR A 33 3.77 -4.28 -9.69
C THR A 33 3.41 -5.65 -10.25
N ARG A 34 3.93 -6.02 -11.43
CA ARG A 34 3.76 -7.35 -12.03
C ARG A 34 4.50 -8.45 -11.26
N LYS A 35 5.43 -8.07 -10.36
CA LYS A 35 6.14 -9.00 -9.47
C LYS A 35 5.40 -9.26 -8.15
N LEU A 36 4.26 -8.60 -7.93
CA LEU A 36 3.47 -8.79 -6.73
C LEU A 36 2.79 -10.17 -6.77
N SER A 37 2.78 -10.86 -5.62
CA SER A 37 2.03 -12.10 -5.45
C SER A 37 1.52 -12.22 -4.02
N SER A 38 0.74 -13.26 -3.74
CA SER A 38 0.30 -13.59 -2.37
C SER A 38 1.45 -13.94 -1.42
N GLU A 39 2.63 -14.28 -1.95
CA GLU A 39 3.81 -14.67 -1.17
C GLU A 39 4.90 -13.59 -1.17
N GLN A 40 4.77 -12.57 -2.03
CA GLN A 40 5.80 -11.57 -2.22
C GLN A 40 5.21 -10.16 -2.19
N ALA A 41 5.59 -9.42 -1.15
CA ALA A 41 5.38 -7.99 -1.06
C ALA A 41 6.48 -7.22 -1.82
N LEU A 42 6.15 -6.01 -2.29
CA LEU A 42 7.10 -5.17 -3.04
C LEU A 42 7.39 -3.85 -2.32
N PRO A 43 8.64 -3.57 -1.93
CA PRO A 43 9.00 -2.24 -1.45
C PRO A 43 9.03 -1.26 -2.63
N GLY A 44 8.61 -0.03 -2.40
CA GLY A 44 8.60 1.00 -3.43
C GLY A 44 8.47 2.41 -2.87
N LEU A 45 8.58 3.37 -3.77
CA LEU A 45 8.35 4.78 -3.50
C LEU A 45 7.16 5.25 -4.32
N TYR A 46 6.39 6.16 -3.74
CA TYR A 46 5.44 6.98 -4.47
C TYR A 46 6.02 8.38 -4.63
N CYS A 47 6.05 8.87 -5.86
CA CYS A 47 6.69 10.14 -6.20
C CYS A 47 5.71 11.07 -6.90
N THR A 48 5.95 12.36 -6.73
CA THR A 48 5.39 13.39 -7.62
C THR A 48 5.90 13.22 -9.06
N PRO A 49 5.22 13.78 -10.07
CA PRO A 49 5.71 13.76 -11.46
C PRO A 49 7.11 14.37 -11.65
N GLN A 50 7.53 15.27 -10.74
CA GLN A 50 8.88 15.87 -10.74
C GLN A 50 9.93 15.02 -10.01
N GLY A 51 9.57 13.81 -9.56
CA GLY A 51 10.48 12.88 -8.90
C GLY A 51 10.71 13.13 -7.41
N ARG A 52 9.97 14.06 -6.77
CA ARG A 52 10.03 14.21 -5.31
C ARG A 52 9.27 13.07 -4.64
N VAL A 53 9.89 12.46 -3.63
CA VAL A 53 9.28 11.38 -2.85
C VAL A 53 8.12 11.93 -2.01
N ILE A 54 6.98 11.26 -2.07
CA ILE A 54 5.79 11.49 -1.24
C ILE A 54 5.86 10.55 -0.03
N CYS A 55 6.05 9.25 -0.29
CA CYS A 55 6.24 8.25 0.75
C CYS A 55 7.00 7.03 0.21
N ASP A 56 7.63 6.28 1.11
CA ASP A 56 7.95 4.88 0.90
C ASP A 56 6.78 4.00 1.35
N PHE A 57 6.71 2.78 0.82
CA PHE A 57 5.68 1.83 1.18
C PHE A 57 6.14 0.38 0.94
N LEU A 58 5.35 -0.55 1.47
CA LEU A 58 5.33 -1.95 1.08
C LEU A 58 3.98 -2.28 0.41
N LEU A 59 3.99 -2.68 -0.86
CA LEU A 59 2.79 -3.08 -1.60
C LEU A 59 2.47 -4.54 -1.29
N LEU A 60 1.23 -4.77 -0.87
CA LEU A 60 0.70 -6.06 -0.42
C LEU A 60 -0.49 -6.48 -1.29
N GLN A 61 -0.56 -7.76 -1.65
CA GLN A 61 -1.78 -8.34 -2.19
C GLN A 61 -2.60 -8.94 -1.04
N LEU A 62 -3.79 -8.41 -0.80
CA LEU A 62 -4.70 -8.89 0.24
C LEU A 62 -5.67 -9.94 -0.30
N ALA A 63 -6.14 -9.75 -1.53
CA ALA A 63 -6.98 -10.69 -2.26
C ALA A 63 -6.86 -10.44 -3.79
N PRO A 64 -7.41 -11.31 -4.66
CA PRO A 64 -7.50 -11.01 -6.08
C PRO A 64 -8.24 -9.67 -6.32
N GLY A 65 -7.55 -8.71 -6.95
CA GLY A 65 -8.10 -7.37 -7.19
C GLY A 65 -8.15 -6.44 -5.98
N HIS A 66 -7.58 -6.84 -4.83
CA HIS A 66 -7.47 -6.01 -3.62
C HIS A 66 -6.03 -5.96 -3.14
N VAL A 67 -5.47 -4.75 -3.14
CA VAL A 67 -4.11 -4.50 -2.68
C VAL A 67 -4.10 -3.40 -1.64
N ALA A 68 -3.01 -3.33 -0.87
CA ALA A 68 -2.79 -2.24 0.04
C ALA A 68 -1.34 -1.75 -0.04
N LEU A 69 -1.17 -0.43 0.07
CA LEU A 69 0.13 0.16 0.40
C LEU A 69 0.22 0.23 1.91
N ARG A 70 1.21 -0.43 2.51
CA ARG A 70 1.58 -0.25 3.91
C ARG A 70 2.60 0.88 4.00
N LEU A 71 2.26 1.94 4.71
CA LEU A 71 3.07 3.17 4.81
C LEU A 71 2.93 3.82 6.20
N ARG A 72 3.64 4.92 6.44
CA ARG A 72 3.45 5.74 7.65
C ARG A 72 2.03 6.30 7.71
N SER A 73 1.40 6.19 8.88
CA SER A 73 0.00 6.58 9.08
C SER A 73 -0.25 8.07 8.79
N GLU A 74 0.67 8.94 9.18
CA GLU A 74 0.61 10.39 8.91
C GLU A 74 0.61 10.76 7.42
N LEU A 75 1.16 9.88 6.56
CA LEU A 75 1.23 10.10 5.11
C LEU A 75 0.03 9.50 4.35
N ARG A 76 -0.85 8.74 5.02
CA ARG A 76 -1.97 8.04 4.36
C ARG A 76 -2.90 8.99 3.62
N ALA A 77 -3.37 10.04 4.31
CA ALA A 77 -4.34 10.97 3.75
C ALA A 77 -3.78 11.72 2.52
N ASP A 78 -2.54 12.22 2.62
CA ASP A 78 -1.88 12.94 1.52
C ASP A 78 -1.58 12.03 0.32
N SER A 79 -1.18 10.79 0.59
CA SER A 79 -0.94 9.78 -0.45
C SER A 79 -2.24 9.41 -1.16
N ALA A 80 -3.33 9.20 -0.41
CA ALA A 80 -4.66 8.94 -0.96
C ALA A 80 -5.16 10.11 -1.81
N ALA A 81 -5.05 11.34 -1.30
CA ALA A 81 -5.47 12.55 -2.00
C ALA A 81 -4.68 12.76 -3.31
N THR A 82 -3.40 12.37 -3.34
CA THR A 82 -2.59 12.49 -4.55
C THR A 82 -2.93 11.40 -5.57
N LEU A 83 -3.07 10.13 -5.14
CA LEU A 83 -3.49 9.03 -6.03
C LEU A 83 -4.90 9.26 -6.59
N ALA A 84 -5.81 9.83 -5.81
CA ALA A 84 -7.18 10.12 -6.22
C ALA A 84 -7.27 11.03 -7.45
N LYS A 85 -6.27 11.90 -7.68
CA LYS A 85 -6.22 12.77 -8.87
C LYS A 85 -6.04 11.99 -10.17
N TYR A 86 -5.42 10.82 -10.10
CA TYR A 86 -5.03 10.03 -11.26
C TYR A 86 -5.86 8.76 -11.43
N ILE A 87 -6.59 8.34 -10.39
CA ILE A 87 -7.36 7.09 -10.40
C ILE A 87 -8.62 7.16 -11.28
N VAL A 88 -9.08 8.37 -11.63
CA VAL A 88 -10.36 8.69 -12.29
C VAL A 88 -10.59 7.92 -13.60
N PHE A 89 -9.51 7.49 -14.27
CA PHE A 89 -9.57 6.76 -15.54
C PHE A 89 -9.39 5.23 -15.41
N SER A 90 -9.22 4.72 -14.19
CA SER A 90 -9.06 3.29 -13.93
C SER A 90 -10.36 2.68 -13.42
N LYS A 91 -10.62 1.40 -13.70
CA LYS A 91 -11.64 0.62 -12.97
C LYS A 91 -11.10 0.20 -11.60
N SER A 92 -10.70 1.18 -10.79
CA SER A 92 -10.17 0.98 -9.45
C SER A 92 -10.73 2.05 -8.51
N ARG A 93 -10.87 1.73 -7.23
CA ARG A 93 -11.30 2.64 -6.18
C ARG A 93 -10.27 2.66 -5.04
N LEU A 94 -10.08 3.83 -4.46
CA LEU A 94 -9.38 4.00 -3.18
C LEU A 94 -10.38 3.83 -2.04
N LEU A 95 -10.01 3.05 -1.03
CA LEU A 95 -10.74 2.95 0.24
C LEU A 95 -9.93 3.71 1.29
N ALA A 96 -9.98 5.05 1.23
CA ALA A 96 -9.10 5.93 2.00
C ALA A 96 -9.38 5.92 3.52
N ASP A 97 -10.62 5.59 3.90
CA ASP A 97 -11.12 5.60 5.28
C ASP A 97 -11.35 4.18 5.83
N ASP A 98 -10.78 3.15 5.18
CA ASP A 98 -10.83 1.78 5.70
C ASP A 98 -9.84 1.64 6.86
N ASP A 99 -10.38 1.64 8.08
CA ASP A 99 -9.66 1.51 9.35
C ASP A 99 -9.97 0.18 10.05
N ASP A 100 -10.56 -0.79 9.34
CA ASP A 100 -10.94 -2.10 9.89
C ASP A 100 -9.73 -3.00 10.15
N TRP A 101 -8.55 -2.60 9.67
CA TRP A 101 -7.30 -3.33 9.78
C TRP A 101 -6.41 -2.76 10.88
N ARG A 102 -5.65 -3.66 11.53
CA ARG A 102 -4.59 -3.31 12.48
C ARG A 102 -3.30 -4.03 12.10
N LEU A 103 -2.21 -3.28 12.09
CA LEU A 103 -0.89 -3.80 11.78
C LEU A 103 -0.20 -4.22 13.08
N VAL A 104 0.30 -5.46 13.08
CA VAL A 104 1.05 -6.05 14.20
C VAL A 104 2.36 -6.59 13.66
N GLY A 105 3.46 -6.23 14.30
CA GLY A 105 4.75 -6.86 14.07
C GLY A 105 4.91 -8.05 15.01
N CYS A 106 5.30 -9.21 14.47
CA CYS A 106 5.61 -10.42 15.25
C CYS A 106 7.07 -10.80 15.01
N TRP A 107 7.82 -11.13 16.06
CA TRP A 107 9.21 -11.55 15.96
C TRP A 107 9.62 -12.49 17.09
N GLY A 108 10.72 -13.21 16.89
CA GLY A 108 11.25 -14.20 17.85
C GLY A 108 11.59 -15.53 17.16
N PRO A 109 12.16 -16.48 17.90
CA PRO A 109 12.43 -17.81 17.39
C PRO A 109 11.11 -18.53 17.09
N GLY A 110 10.95 -18.98 15.84
CA GLY A 110 9.83 -19.78 15.35
C GLY A 110 9.93 -21.25 15.72
#